data_AF-A0A383VWG0-F1
#
_entry.id   AF-A0A383VWG0-F1
#
_cell.length_a   1.000
_cell.length_b   1.000
_cell.length_c   1.000
_cell.angle_alpha   90.00
_cell.angle_beta   90.00
_cell.angle_gamma   90.00
#
_symmetry.space_group_name_H-M   'P 1'
#
loop_
_entity.id
_entity.type
_entity.pdbx_description
1 polymer ?
#
loop_
_entity_poly.entity_id
_entity_poly.type
_entity_poly.pdbx_seq_one_letter_code
_entity_poly.pdbx_strand_id
1 'polypeptide(L)'
;MLVAIAGALATPLKFRRKQKHRHHKSTWNDKRSKPAKLRVYNDCDFQISVYWVNYEGTLQQFGTVRPGRVHVLSTFNTHPWRFKPSDGSAKPVWSYMGSSAVLRLQPGGKLQVKRLAAAAEHQQQAEEDDSSWAKPEWGQYRQRGSVAGMPIMAYDCVCDEAVSALACSITHMTACTRPDIMQRLVAAGCRLAIIGKCQVTSDIPCHRFLRFQAEEGGRDIDATTRGMGATCSVPTASCGEENLTMTGDNRYAGESILVHEFAHCVMNLGFSAEDTAAVHSLFEQAQHQKLYDPECYMMDNADEYFAEASQAWFGATVRCDVNSGINTRQKLQQHDPGLAELLLKVYGNNCWCYTDTSPGVFTGQPPRAGVGSSDSSGTLQQQLAGCAAAALQPAAGGVLPRAMLGHGSPHAVLN
;
A
#
# COMPACT_ATOMS: atom_id res chain seq x y z
N MET A 1 -8.95 47.26 -50.31
CA MET A 1 -9.70 47.06 -51.57
C MET A 1 -9.36 45.66 -52.06
N LEU A 2 -10.38 44.80 -52.19
CA LEU A 2 -10.30 43.46 -52.75
C LEU A 2 -9.61 43.48 -54.12
N VAL A 3 -8.95 42.39 -54.51
CA VAL A 3 -9.34 41.55 -55.66
C VAL A 3 -8.56 40.23 -55.58
N ALA A 4 -9.30 39.13 -55.56
CA ALA A 4 -8.81 37.79 -55.83
C ALA A 4 -8.77 37.56 -57.35
N ILE A 5 -7.74 36.87 -57.85
CA ILE A 5 -7.81 36.14 -59.12
C ILE A 5 -7.16 34.77 -58.92
N ALA A 6 -7.96 33.75 -59.22
CA ALA A 6 -7.64 32.33 -59.18
C ALA A 6 -6.97 31.85 -60.47
N GLY A 7 -6.32 30.68 -60.42
CA GLY A 7 -6.28 29.80 -61.60
C GLY A 7 -5.21 28.72 -61.63
N ALA A 8 -5.67 27.49 -61.89
CA ALA A 8 -5.00 26.29 -62.41
C ALA A 8 -4.53 25.26 -61.37
N LEU A 9 -5.36 24.30 -60.94
CA LEU A 9 -5.80 23.05 -61.60
C LEU A 9 -4.68 22.06 -61.97
N ALA A 10 -4.61 20.96 -61.22
CA ALA A 10 -4.23 19.63 -61.71
C ALA A 10 -5.05 18.55 -60.97
N THR A 11 -5.44 17.54 -61.75
CA THR A 11 -6.58 16.61 -61.67
C THR A 11 -6.48 15.48 -60.62
N PRO A 12 -7.60 14.79 -60.31
CA PRO A 12 -7.77 13.92 -59.13
C PRO A 12 -7.54 12.43 -59.44
N LEU A 13 -7.13 11.65 -58.43
CA LEU A 13 -7.11 10.18 -58.52
C LEU A 13 -7.71 9.52 -57.27
N LYS A 14 -9.00 9.20 -57.42
CA LYS A 14 -9.74 8.00 -57.02
C LYS A 14 -9.43 7.34 -55.66
N PHE A 15 -10.44 7.44 -54.80
CA PHE A 15 -10.73 6.55 -53.67
C PHE A 15 -10.56 5.06 -54.01
N ARG A 16 -9.80 4.35 -53.19
CA ARG A 16 -9.84 2.88 -53.09
C ARG A 16 -10.15 2.49 -51.65
N ARG A 17 -11.26 1.78 -51.47
CA ARG A 17 -11.82 1.40 -50.16
C ARG A 17 -11.13 0.13 -49.63
N LYS A 18 -10.88 0.16 -48.30
CA LYS A 18 -10.58 -0.94 -47.35
C LYS A 18 -9.16 -1.51 -47.28
N GLN A 19 -8.52 -1.28 -46.13
CA GLN A 19 -8.04 -2.38 -45.29
C GLN A 19 -8.41 -2.10 -43.83
N LYS A 20 -9.12 -3.06 -43.21
CA LYS A 20 -9.40 -3.09 -41.77
C LYS A 20 -8.05 -3.14 -41.05
N HIS A 21 -7.73 -2.11 -40.26
CA HIS A 21 -6.67 -2.25 -39.27
C HIS A 21 -7.14 -3.25 -38.22
N ARG A 22 -6.55 -4.45 -38.26
CA ARG A 22 -6.61 -5.41 -37.16
C ARG A 22 -6.13 -4.67 -35.92
N HIS A 23 -6.97 -4.56 -34.90
CA HIS A 23 -6.50 -4.31 -33.55
C HIS A 23 -5.52 -5.44 -33.21
N HIS A 24 -4.23 -5.16 -33.30
CA HIS A 24 -3.24 -5.95 -32.61
C HIS A 24 -3.48 -5.68 -31.13
N LYS A 25 -4.25 -6.54 -30.46
CA LYS A 25 -4.11 -6.72 -29.01
C LYS A 25 -2.66 -7.13 -28.82
N SER A 26 -1.84 -6.17 -28.40
CA SER A 26 -0.49 -6.41 -27.97
C SER A 26 -0.60 -7.24 -26.70
N THR A 27 -0.39 -8.55 -26.84
CA THR A 27 -0.06 -9.42 -25.72
C THR A 27 1.34 -9.00 -25.27
N TRP A 28 1.41 -8.04 -24.34
CA TRP A 28 2.67 -7.52 -23.82
C TRP A 28 3.34 -8.57 -22.95
N ASN A 29 4.20 -9.35 -23.59
CA ASN A 29 5.27 -10.10 -22.95
C ASN A 29 6.59 -9.53 -23.49
N ASP A 30 6.92 -8.28 -23.13
CA ASP A 30 8.19 -7.67 -23.53
C ASP A 30 9.16 -7.69 -22.34
N LYS A 31 10.15 -8.58 -22.42
CA LYS A 31 11.21 -8.82 -21.42
C LYS A 31 12.15 -7.61 -21.20
N ARG A 32 11.85 -6.44 -21.77
CA ARG A 32 12.70 -5.22 -21.78
C ARG A 32 12.27 -4.14 -20.81
N SER A 33 10.98 -4.07 -20.46
CA SER A 33 10.47 -3.11 -19.48
C SER A 33 10.79 -3.61 -18.08
N LYS A 34 11.63 -2.87 -17.36
CA LYS A 34 12.00 -3.15 -15.97
C LYS A 34 11.61 -1.97 -15.10
N PRO A 35 11.06 -2.20 -13.89
CA PRO A 35 10.87 -1.15 -12.91
C PRO A 35 12.17 -0.37 -12.72
N ALA A 36 12.06 0.94 -12.61
CA ALA A 36 13.16 1.87 -12.43
C ALA A 36 12.75 2.95 -11.43
N LYS A 37 13.71 3.41 -10.63
CA LYS A 37 13.50 4.47 -9.65
C LYS A 37 14.41 5.65 -9.95
N LEU A 38 13.83 6.83 -10.20
CA LEU A 38 14.58 8.05 -10.45
C LEU A 38 14.51 8.97 -9.24
N ARG A 39 15.66 9.45 -8.74
CA ARG A 39 15.72 10.53 -7.75
C ARG A 39 16.13 11.81 -8.46
N VAL A 40 15.17 12.69 -8.70
CA VAL A 40 15.34 13.92 -9.49
C VAL A 40 15.58 15.11 -8.57
N TYR A 41 16.84 15.49 -8.41
CA TYR A 41 17.28 16.68 -7.68
C TYR A 41 17.19 17.91 -8.57
N ASN A 42 16.59 18.97 -8.05
CA ASN A 42 16.61 20.28 -8.64
C ASN A 42 17.75 21.11 -8.03
N ASP A 43 18.87 21.21 -8.74
CA ASP A 43 20.01 22.04 -8.36
C ASP A 43 19.92 23.45 -8.98
N CYS A 44 18.77 23.78 -9.59
CA CYS A 44 18.47 25.12 -10.09
C CYS A 44 17.84 25.99 -8.98
N ASP A 45 17.80 27.30 -9.23
CA ASP A 45 17.18 28.32 -8.39
C ASP A 45 15.71 28.59 -8.75
N PHE A 46 15.15 27.88 -9.73
CA PHE A 46 13.74 27.95 -10.14
C PHE A 46 13.03 26.58 -10.03
N GLN A 47 11.69 26.60 -9.96
CA GLN A 47 10.86 25.39 -9.90
C GLN A 47 10.84 24.66 -11.25
N ILE A 48 10.89 23.34 -11.20
CA ILE A 48 10.89 22.46 -12.38
C ILE A 48 9.63 21.62 -12.41
N SER A 49 8.88 21.64 -13.52
CA SER A 49 7.80 20.71 -13.81
C SER A 49 8.34 19.40 -14.40
N VAL A 50 7.79 18.29 -13.92
CA VAL A 50 8.13 16.92 -14.29
C VAL A 50 7.06 16.38 -15.24
N TYR A 51 7.46 15.89 -16.40
CA TYR A 51 6.55 15.36 -17.42
C TYR A 51 6.93 13.94 -17.83
N TRP A 52 5.93 13.08 -17.90
CA TRP A 52 6.04 11.83 -18.65
C TRP A 52 5.65 12.10 -20.11
N VAL A 53 6.40 11.57 -21.06
CA VAL A 53 6.00 11.54 -22.47
C VAL A 53 5.24 10.24 -22.68
N ASN A 54 3.93 10.32 -22.89
CA ASN A 54 3.10 9.14 -23.12
C ASN A 54 3.41 8.50 -24.49
N TYR A 55 2.78 7.35 -24.77
CA TYR A 55 3.04 6.57 -25.99
C TYR A 55 2.59 7.28 -27.27
N GLU A 56 1.71 8.27 -27.16
CA GLU A 56 1.27 9.15 -28.25
C GLU A 56 2.19 10.38 -28.43
N GLY A 57 3.25 10.50 -27.64
CA GLY A 57 4.22 11.62 -27.71
C GLY A 57 3.76 12.91 -27.01
N THR A 58 2.69 12.84 -26.24
CA THR A 58 2.09 13.98 -25.50
C THR A 58 2.67 14.06 -24.09
N LEU A 59 2.89 15.28 -23.59
CA LEU A 59 3.40 15.51 -22.24
C LEU A 59 2.27 15.41 -21.20
N GLN A 60 2.43 14.52 -20.23
CA GLN A 60 1.59 14.38 -19.05
C GLN A 60 2.34 14.93 -17.84
N GLN A 61 1.83 16.00 -17.23
CA GLN A 61 2.48 16.59 -16.05
C GLN A 61 2.28 15.68 -14.84
N PHE A 62 3.38 15.31 -14.20
CA PHE A 62 3.43 14.36 -13.10
C PHE A 62 3.76 15.02 -11.77
N GLY A 63 4.30 16.23 -11.78
CA GLY A 63 4.61 16.96 -10.56
C GLY A 63 5.52 18.15 -10.79
N THR A 64 5.98 18.75 -9.70
CA THR A 64 7.01 19.80 -9.71
C THR A 64 8.08 19.55 -8.66
N VAL A 65 9.26 20.14 -8.85
CA VAL A 65 10.41 20.06 -7.95
C VAL A 65 10.90 21.48 -7.68
N ARG A 66 10.76 21.96 -6.44
CA ARG A 66 11.25 23.30 -6.02
C ARG A 66 12.80 23.34 -5.98
N PRO A 67 13.41 24.54 -6.01
CA PRO A 67 14.86 24.70 -5.85
C PRO A 67 15.42 23.95 -4.65
N GLY A 68 16.51 23.21 -4.85
CA GLY A 68 17.18 22.40 -3.83
C GLY A 68 16.38 21.19 -3.33
N ARG A 69 15.26 20.83 -3.98
CA ARG A 69 14.42 19.67 -3.60
C ARG A 69 14.67 18.48 -4.52
N VAL A 70 14.17 17.32 -4.08
CA VAL A 70 14.21 16.06 -4.83
C VAL A 70 12.80 15.53 -5.07
N HIS A 71 12.56 14.92 -6.22
CA HIS A 71 11.33 14.22 -6.55
C HIS A 71 11.65 12.79 -6.96
N VAL A 72 10.94 11.81 -6.40
CA VAL A 72 11.23 10.39 -6.62
C VAL A 72 10.16 9.80 -7.53
N LEU A 73 10.59 9.26 -8.67
CA LEU A 73 9.70 8.66 -9.67
C LEU A 73 9.84 7.15 -9.64
N SER A 74 8.74 6.45 -9.41
CA SER A 74 8.62 5.03 -9.73
C SER A 74 8.13 4.90 -11.16
N THR A 75 8.93 4.29 -12.01
CA THR A 75 8.71 4.30 -13.45
C THR A 75 9.22 3.00 -14.08
N PHE A 76 9.19 2.92 -15.40
CA PHE A 76 9.89 1.86 -16.12
C PHE A 76 11.08 2.45 -16.87
N ASN A 77 12.12 1.65 -17.05
CA ASN A 77 13.33 2.05 -17.78
C ASN A 77 13.07 2.53 -19.22
N THR A 78 11.90 2.22 -19.77
CA THR A 78 11.42 2.62 -21.10
C THR A 78 10.60 3.91 -21.10
N HIS A 79 10.24 4.46 -19.93
CA HIS A 79 9.45 5.69 -19.86
C HIS A 79 10.33 6.92 -20.15
N PRO A 80 9.98 7.74 -21.15
CA PRO A 80 10.68 8.99 -21.41
C PRO A 80 10.18 10.08 -20.47
N TRP A 81 11.10 10.63 -19.69
CA TRP A 81 10.84 11.74 -18.79
C TRP A 81 11.41 13.04 -19.35
N ARG A 82 10.68 14.13 -19.14
CA ARG A 82 11.08 15.49 -19.54
C ARG A 82 10.88 16.46 -18.38
N PHE A 83 11.83 17.34 -18.19
CA PHE A 83 11.84 18.32 -17.11
C PHE A 83 11.98 19.72 -17.71
N LYS A 84 11.18 20.67 -17.23
CA LYS A 84 11.16 22.06 -17.72
C LYS A 84 10.91 23.05 -16.58
N PRO A 85 11.37 24.30 -16.66
CA PRO A 85 10.93 25.36 -15.76
C PRO A 85 9.39 25.45 -15.68
N SER A 86 8.86 25.66 -14.47
CA SER A 86 7.42 25.81 -14.24
C SER A 86 6.88 27.19 -14.61
N ASP A 87 7.76 28.18 -14.81
CA ASP A 87 7.43 29.56 -15.18
C ASP A 87 7.04 29.74 -16.67
N GLY A 88 7.01 28.65 -17.44
CA GLY A 88 6.72 28.66 -18.88
C GLY A 88 7.94 28.91 -19.77
N SER A 89 9.14 29.05 -19.20
CA SER A 89 10.37 29.22 -19.98
C SER A 89 10.63 28.01 -20.89
N ALA A 90 10.95 28.28 -22.16
CA ALA A 90 11.19 27.22 -23.15
C ALA A 90 12.51 26.44 -22.94
N LYS A 91 13.42 26.98 -22.11
CA LYS A 91 14.72 26.40 -21.75
C LYS A 91 15.07 26.76 -20.29
N PRO A 92 15.90 25.96 -19.62
CA PRO A 92 16.46 24.67 -20.06
C PRO A 92 15.41 23.55 -20.17
N VAL A 93 15.78 22.47 -20.88
CA VAL A 93 14.97 21.25 -20.96
C VAL A 93 15.90 20.07 -20.71
N TRP A 94 15.52 19.21 -19.78
CA TRP A 94 16.22 17.95 -19.55
C TRP A 94 15.33 16.78 -19.93
N SER A 95 15.95 15.68 -20.34
CA SER A 95 15.24 14.43 -20.61
C SER A 95 16.02 13.24 -20.09
N TYR A 96 15.29 12.23 -19.63
CA TYR A 96 15.88 10.98 -19.17
C TYR A 96 15.01 9.79 -19.53
N MET A 97 15.64 8.72 -20.01
CA MET A 97 15.02 7.41 -20.23
C MET A 97 16.09 6.37 -19.95
N GLY A 98 15.83 5.47 -19.01
CA GLY A 98 16.80 4.46 -18.59
C GLY A 98 16.52 3.89 -17.20
N SER A 99 17.40 3.01 -16.75
CA SER A 99 17.35 2.35 -15.45
C SER A 99 17.40 3.32 -14.26
N SER A 100 17.24 2.79 -13.04
CA SER A 100 17.32 3.58 -11.81
C SER A 100 18.55 4.50 -11.76
N ALA A 101 18.33 5.75 -11.41
CA ALA A 101 19.38 6.76 -11.37
C ALA A 101 19.05 7.92 -10.44
N VAL A 102 20.10 8.57 -9.94
CA VAL A 102 20.02 9.92 -9.39
C VAL A 102 20.27 10.90 -10.53
N LEU A 103 19.30 11.79 -10.75
CA LEU A 103 19.32 12.85 -11.75
C LEU A 103 19.48 14.18 -11.04
N ARG A 104 20.53 14.94 -11.36
CA ARG A 104 20.74 16.31 -10.86
C ARG A 104 20.55 17.30 -12.00
N LEU A 105 19.47 18.07 -11.93
CA LEU A 105 19.08 19.08 -12.92
C LEU A 105 19.78 20.40 -12.57
N GLN A 106 20.78 20.78 -13.37
CA GLN A 106 21.64 21.93 -13.08
C GLN A 106 21.32 23.15 -13.96
N PRO A 107 21.62 24.37 -13.47
CA PRO A 107 21.47 25.60 -14.24
C PRO A 107 22.09 25.50 -15.65
N GLY A 108 21.42 26.10 -16.64
CA GLY A 108 21.88 26.09 -18.04
C GLY A 108 21.61 24.79 -18.82
N GLY A 109 20.85 23.85 -18.26
CA GLY A 109 20.38 22.66 -18.99
C GLY A 109 21.30 21.44 -18.95
N LYS A 110 22.26 21.43 -18.03
CA LYS A 110 23.11 20.27 -17.77
C LYS A 110 22.36 19.26 -16.91
N LEU A 111 22.40 17.98 -17.29
CA LEU A 111 21.87 16.85 -16.51
C LEU A 111 23.04 15.99 -16.04
N GLN A 112 23.25 15.89 -14.72
CA GLN A 112 24.18 14.92 -14.15
C GLN A 112 23.41 13.64 -13.79
N VAL A 113 23.90 12.48 -14.25
CA VAL A 113 23.28 11.17 -14.03
C VAL A 113 24.25 10.27 -13.26
N LYS A 114 23.86 9.82 -12.07
CA LYS A 114 24.52 8.73 -11.35
C LYS A 114 23.61 7.50 -11.42
N ARG A 115 23.98 6.49 -12.22
CA ARG A 115 23.24 5.23 -12.30
C ARG A 115 23.37 4.48 -10.98
N LEU A 116 22.27 3.89 -10.51
CA LEU A 116 22.27 3.01 -9.36
C LEU A 116 22.36 1.56 -9.86
N ALA A 117 23.29 0.78 -9.32
CA ALA A 117 23.35 -0.65 -9.58
C ALA A 117 22.26 -1.34 -8.75
N ALA A 118 21.60 -2.37 -9.33
CA ALA A 118 20.48 -3.07 -8.71
C ALA A 118 20.78 -3.65 -7.30
N ALA A 119 22.04 -3.92 -6.97
CA ALA A 119 22.45 -4.41 -5.65
C ALA A 119 22.70 -3.30 -4.61
N ALA A 120 22.96 -2.06 -5.05
CA ALA A 120 23.27 -0.93 -4.17
C ALA A 120 22.02 -0.23 -3.60
N GLU A 121 20.84 -0.49 -4.18
CA GLU A 121 19.57 0.13 -3.78
C GLU A 121 19.15 -0.26 -2.34
N HIS A 122 19.53 -1.44 -1.85
CA HIS A 122 19.15 -1.89 -0.49
C HIS A 122 20.15 -1.51 0.61
N GLN A 123 21.43 -1.29 0.29
CA GLN A 123 22.49 -1.03 1.28
C GLN A 123 22.86 0.46 1.43
N GLN A 124 22.82 1.26 0.36
CA GLN A 124 23.18 2.69 0.45
C GLN A 124 22.06 3.59 1.00
N GLN A 125 20.84 3.07 1.15
CA GLN A 125 19.71 3.83 1.67
C GLN A 125 19.74 4.01 3.21
N ALA A 126 20.66 3.32 3.90
CA ALA A 126 20.78 3.34 5.36
C ALA A 126 21.93 4.20 5.92
N GLU A 127 22.96 4.55 5.12
CA GLU A 127 24.24 5.01 5.72
C GLU A 127 24.68 6.45 5.40
N GLU A 128 24.23 7.10 4.32
CA GLU A 128 24.92 8.31 3.84
C GLU A 128 24.28 9.69 4.14
N ASP A 129 23.16 9.81 4.89
CA ASP A 129 22.54 11.14 5.12
C ASP A 129 21.96 11.36 6.54
N ASP A 130 22.32 10.52 7.52
CA ASP A 130 21.56 10.44 8.80
C ASP A 130 22.05 11.35 9.94
N SER A 131 23.31 11.79 9.96
CA SER A 131 23.87 12.39 11.19
C SER A 131 23.62 13.88 11.40
N SER A 132 23.20 14.65 10.38
CA SER A 132 23.12 16.12 10.52
C SER A 132 21.77 16.63 11.03
N TRP A 133 20.74 15.78 11.07
CA TRP A 133 19.37 16.19 11.33
C TRP A 133 18.72 15.41 12.47
N ALA A 134 19.15 14.16 12.70
CA ALA A 134 18.69 13.35 13.81
C ALA A 134 19.14 14.05 15.08
N LYS A 135 18.19 14.32 15.98
CA LYS A 135 18.56 14.94 17.25
C LYS A 135 19.38 13.95 18.07
N PRO A 136 20.49 14.35 18.71
CA PRO A 136 21.34 13.43 19.45
C PRO A 136 20.58 12.60 20.50
N GLU A 137 19.56 13.18 21.12
CA GLU A 137 18.71 12.52 22.12
C GLU A 137 17.86 11.36 21.56
N TRP A 138 17.73 11.23 20.24
CA TRP A 138 17.03 10.11 19.61
C TRP A 138 17.90 8.85 19.49
N GLY A 139 19.23 9.00 19.57
CA GLY A 139 20.18 7.94 19.29
C GLY A 139 20.16 7.51 17.82
N GLN A 140 20.48 6.24 17.55
CA GLN A 140 20.66 5.74 16.18
C GLN A 140 19.36 5.18 15.60
N TYR A 141 19.09 5.45 14.32
CA TYR A 141 18.08 4.71 13.58
C TYR A 141 18.64 3.36 13.15
N ARG A 142 18.06 2.28 13.66
CA ARG A 142 18.56 0.93 13.38
C ARG A 142 17.43 -0.09 13.37
N GLN A 143 17.77 -1.30 12.93
CA GLN A 143 16.89 -2.43 13.13
C GLN A 143 16.82 -2.75 14.62
N ARG A 144 15.63 -2.63 15.20
CA ARG A 144 15.32 -2.93 16.61
C ARG A 144 14.68 -4.31 16.79
N GLY A 145 14.20 -4.93 15.71
CA GLY A 145 13.64 -6.28 15.73
C GLY A 145 13.33 -6.81 14.32
N SER A 146 12.63 -7.93 14.24
CA SER A 146 12.10 -8.48 12.99
C SER A 146 10.88 -9.35 13.25
N VAL A 147 9.94 -9.36 12.32
CA VAL A 147 8.71 -10.17 12.39
C VAL A 147 8.32 -10.64 11.00
N ALA A 148 7.94 -11.90 10.86
CA ALA A 148 7.47 -12.49 9.60
C ALA A 148 8.37 -12.20 8.37
N GLY A 149 9.70 -12.16 8.58
CA GLY A 149 10.69 -11.86 7.52
C GLY A 149 10.88 -10.37 7.21
N MET A 150 10.22 -9.47 7.93
CA MET A 150 10.34 -8.02 7.76
C MET A 150 11.11 -7.40 8.94
N PRO A 151 12.05 -6.46 8.69
CA PRO A 151 12.75 -5.75 9.75
C PRO A 151 11.86 -4.69 10.41
N ILE A 152 12.01 -4.55 11.73
CA ILE A 152 11.42 -3.46 12.52
C ILE A 152 12.50 -2.41 12.75
N MET A 153 12.28 -1.19 12.25
CA MET A 153 13.23 -0.09 12.25
C MET A 153 12.75 1.02 13.19
N ALA A 154 13.62 1.51 14.06
CA ALA A 154 13.29 2.65 14.92
C ALA A 154 14.56 3.33 15.44
N TYR A 155 14.41 4.56 15.93
CA TYR A 155 15.42 5.24 16.72
C TYR A 155 15.56 4.60 18.11
N ASP A 156 16.71 4.79 18.78
CA ASP A 156 16.93 4.28 20.13
C ASP A 156 15.99 4.89 21.18
N CYS A 157 15.44 6.08 20.93
CA CYS A 157 14.45 6.71 21.83
C CYS A 157 13.09 5.99 21.90
N VAL A 158 12.79 5.08 20.97
CA VAL A 158 11.58 4.25 21.00
C VAL A 158 11.73 3.14 22.03
N CYS A 159 10.73 2.97 22.90
CA CYS A 159 10.74 1.95 23.94
C CYS A 159 10.60 0.51 23.39
N ASP A 160 11.18 -0.46 24.08
CA ASP A 160 11.17 -1.87 23.66
C ASP A 160 9.76 -2.49 23.71
N GLU A 161 8.87 -1.96 24.54
CA GLU A 161 7.46 -2.37 24.60
C GLU A 161 6.74 -2.07 23.29
N ALA A 162 7.03 -0.93 22.64
CA ALA A 162 6.44 -0.59 21.34
C ALA A 162 6.94 -1.53 20.23
N VAL A 163 8.24 -1.86 20.24
CA VAL A 163 8.84 -2.85 19.33
C VAL A 163 8.17 -4.21 19.49
N SER A 164 7.97 -4.64 20.75
CA SER A 164 7.34 -5.91 21.08
C SER A 164 5.85 -5.94 20.71
N ALA A 165 5.11 -4.86 20.95
CA ALA A 165 3.69 -4.73 20.60
C ALA A 165 3.46 -4.77 19.08
N LEU A 166 4.33 -4.09 18.31
CA LEU A 166 4.31 -4.17 16.86
C LEU A 166 4.60 -5.58 16.37
N ALA A 167 5.66 -6.22 16.87
CA ALA A 167 6.01 -7.59 16.50
C ALA A 167 4.88 -8.58 16.83
N CYS A 168 4.26 -8.45 18.01
CA CYS A 168 3.13 -9.26 18.43
C CYS A 168 1.94 -9.13 17.46
N SER A 169 1.51 -7.89 17.20
CA SER A 169 0.37 -7.61 16.33
C SER A 169 0.57 -8.13 14.91
N ILE A 170 1.75 -7.92 14.32
CA ILE A 170 2.05 -8.42 12.96
C ILE A 170 2.16 -9.93 12.94
N THR A 171 2.74 -10.56 13.97
CA THR A 171 2.78 -12.03 14.08
C THR A 171 1.38 -12.63 14.02
N HIS A 172 0.45 -12.07 14.80
CA HIS A 172 -0.91 -12.57 14.83
C HIS A 172 -1.69 -12.25 13.56
N MET A 173 -1.60 -11.01 13.04
CA MET A 173 -2.28 -10.63 11.79
C MET A 173 -1.84 -11.50 10.61
N THR A 174 -0.56 -11.91 10.57
CA THR A 174 0.01 -12.70 9.47
C THR A 174 0.00 -14.21 9.68
N ALA A 175 -0.43 -14.71 10.84
CA ALA A 175 -0.35 -16.13 11.20
C ALA A 175 -1.01 -17.09 10.20
N CYS A 176 -2.12 -16.66 9.58
CA CYS A 176 -2.86 -17.45 8.59
C CYS A 176 -2.90 -16.78 7.21
N THR A 177 -2.16 -15.68 7.01
CA THR A 177 -2.14 -14.97 5.74
C THR A 177 -1.58 -15.84 4.63
N ARG A 178 -2.18 -15.73 3.44
CA ARG A 178 -1.83 -16.55 2.28
C ARG A 178 -0.31 -16.51 2.02
N PRO A 179 0.38 -17.66 1.91
CA PRO A 179 1.85 -17.67 1.85
C PRO A 179 2.46 -16.91 0.66
N ASP A 180 1.78 -16.87 -0.48
CA ASP A 180 2.24 -16.13 -1.67
C ASP A 180 2.22 -14.61 -1.45
N ILE A 181 1.26 -14.10 -0.68
CA ILE A 181 1.18 -12.69 -0.26
C ILE A 181 2.38 -12.36 0.63
N MET A 182 2.65 -13.22 1.63
CA MET A 182 3.79 -13.05 2.54
C MET A 182 5.13 -13.07 1.80
N GLN A 183 5.30 -13.98 0.82
CA GLN A 183 6.49 -14.03 -0.02
C GLN A 183 6.68 -12.73 -0.82
N ARG A 184 5.61 -12.17 -1.40
CA ARG A 184 5.68 -10.90 -2.14
C ARG A 184 5.98 -9.71 -1.23
N LEU A 185 5.42 -9.66 -0.02
CA LEU A 185 5.75 -8.64 0.98
C LEU A 185 7.25 -8.62 1.31
N VAL A 186 7.82 -9.79 1.62
CA VAL A 186 9.25 -9.91 1.94
C VAL A 186 10.11 -9.60 0.71
N ALA A 187 9.75 -10.13 -0.46
CA ALA A 187 10.49 -9.88 -1.71
C ALA A 187 10.46 -8.40 -2.15
N ALA A 188 9.39 -7.68 -1.84
CA ALA A 188 9.28 -6.23 -2.06
C ALA A 188 10.12 -5.41 -1.07
N GLY A 189 10.74 -6.05 -0.08
CA GLY A 189 11.55 -5.39 0.94
C GLY A 189 10.71 -4.61 1.95
N CYS A 190 9.50 -5.08 2.24
CA CYS A 190 8.62 -4.47 3.24
C CYS A 190 9.35 -4.32 4.59
N ARG A 191 9.24 -3.14 5.20
CA ARG A 191 9.78 -2.80 6.51
C ARG A 191 8.69 -2.20 7.38
N LEU A 192 8.89 -2.29 8.68
CA LEU A 192 7.99 -1.73 9.67
C LEU A 192 8.78 -0.70 10.48
N ALA A 193 8.32 0.56 10.50
CA ALA A 193 8.98 1.63 11.23
C ALA A 193 8.14 2.08 12.44
N ILE A 194 8.81 2.47 13.52
CA ILE A 194 8.13 3.08 14.68
C ILE A 194 8.52 4.54 14.77
N ILE A 195 7.51 5.40 14.82
CA ILE A 195 7.69 6.83 15.02
C ILE A 195 7.66 7.12 16.52
N GLY A 196 8.78 7.55 17.08
CA GLY A 196 8.87 7.82 18.51
C GLY A 196 7.96 8.95 18.98
N LYS A 197 7.61 8.97 20.27
CA LYS A 197 6.71 9.99 20.87
C LYS A 197 7.22 11.43 20.71
N CYS A 198 8.54 11.60 20.61
CA CYS A 198 9.20 12.90 20.44
C CYS A 198 9.57 13.23 18.98
N GLN A 199 9.04 12.44 18.03
CA GLN A 199 9.33 12.51 16.61
C GLN A 199 8.04 12.76 15.82
N VAL A 200 8.17 13.19 14.57
CA VAL A 200 7.06 13.30 13.61
C VAL A 200 7.25 12.35 12.43
N THR A 201 6.23 12.14 11.59
CA THR A 201 6.26 11.18 10.49
C THR A 201 7.45 11.37 9.56
N SER A 202 7.75 12.61 9.17
CA SER A 202 8.86 12.94 8.28
C SER A 202 10.24 12.83 8.94
N ASP A 203 10.31 12.61 10.26
CA ASP A 203 11.58 12.27 10.90
C ASP A 203 11.99 10.84 10.52
N ILE A 204 11.08 9.91 10.26
CA ILE A 204 11.49 8.58 9.78
C ILE A 204 12.26 8.69 8.46
N PRO A 205 13.49 8.14 8.35
CA PRO A 205 14.34 8.34 7.17
C PRO A 205 13.67 8.00 5.84
N CYS A 206 12.84 6.96 5.80
CA CYS A 206 12.12 6.57 4.58
C CYS A 206 10.97 7.52 4.21
N HIS A 207 10.42 8.29 5.15
CA HIS A 207 9.34 9.25 4.96
C HIS A 207 9.83 10.71 4.88
N ARG A 208 11.13 10.94 5.11
CA ARG A 208 11.80 12.24 5.06
C ARG A 208 11.42 13.13 3.88
N PHE A 209 11.22 12.54 2.72
CA PHE A 209 10.87 13.28 1.51
C PHE A 209 9.53 14.02 1.63
N LEU A 210 8.67 13.63 2.57
CA LEU A 210 7.39 14.28 2.88
C LEU A 210 7.56 15.58 3.68
N ARG A 211 8.72 15.81 4.29
CA ARG A 211 8.98 17.05 5.04
C ARG A 211 8.83 18.26 4.13
N PHE A 212 7.94 19.18 4.51
CA PHE A 212 7.59 20.38 3.73
C PHE A 212 6.82 20.13 2.42
N GLN A 213 6.31 18.91 2.22
CA GLN A 213 5.22 18.68 1.26
C GLN A 213 3.92 19.08 1.97
N ALA A 214 3.47 20.30 1.73
CA ALA A 214 2.06 20.56 1.89
C ALA A 214 1.35 19.74 0.81
N GLU A 215 0.48 18.81 1.20
CA GLU A 215 -0.41 18.14 0.25
C GLU A 215 -1.16 19.18 -0.60
N GLU A 216 -1.68 18.79 -1.77
CA GLU A 216 -2.74 19.58 -2.41
C GLU A 216 -3.89 19.72 -1.40
N GLY A 217 -4.06 20.92 -0.83
CA GLY A 217 -4.95 21.18 0.31
C GLY A 217 -4.27 21.76 1.56
N GLY A 218 -2.93 21.87 1.59
CA GLY A 218 -2.22 22.60 2.65
C GLY A 218 -1.99 21.83 3.96
N ARG A 219 -2.26 20.52 4.00
CA ARG A 219 -2.06 19.70 5.20
C ARG A 219 -0.57 19.42 5.43
N ASP A 220 -0.11 19.73 6.63
CA ASP A 220 1.21 19.37 7.13
C ASP A 220 1.18 17.92 7.61
N ILE A 221 1.84 17.02 6.88
CA ILE A 221 1.88 15.57 7.15
C ILE A 221 2.30 15.26 8.60
N ASP A 222 3.20 16.06 9.16
CA ASP A 222 3.72 15.91 10.52
C ASP A 222 2.67 16.32 11.57
N ALA A 223 1.77 17.23 11.19
CA ALA A 223 0.64 17.65 12.03
C ALA A 223 -0.56 16.69 11.92
N THR A 224 -0.69 15.92 10.85
CA THR A 224 -1.91 15.12 10.58
C THR A 224 -1.73 13.62 10.74
N THR A 225 -0.54 13.07 10.51
CA THR A 225 -0.33 11.61 10.49
C THR A 225 0.57 11.13 11.61
N ARG A 226 0.27 9.95 12.14
CA ARG A 226 1.16 9.13 12.98
C ARG A 226 1.16 7.66 12.53
N GLY A 227 0.73 7.42 11.30
CA GLY A 227 0.75 6.14 10.60
C GLY A 227 0.89 6.41 9.10
N MET A 228 1.59 5.52 8.39
CA MET A 228 1.69 5.55 6.94
C MET A 228 1.78 4.13 6.40
N GLY A 229 1.02 3.82 5.36
CA GLY A 229 1.08 2.55 4.66
C GLY A 229 2.28 2.46 3.73
N ALA A 230 2.75 1.24 3.48
CA ALA A 230 3.81 1.03 2.50
C ALA A 230 3.28 1.22 1.07
N THR A 231 4.14 1.73 0.20
CA THR A 231 3.92 1.76 -1.25
C THR A 231 5.07 1.04 -1.96
N CYS A 232 4.90 0.67 -3.23
CA CYS A 232 6.00 0.12 -4.04
C CYS A 232 7.25 1.03 -4.06
N SER A 233 7.06 2.34 -3.90
CA SER A 233 8.14 3.33 -3.91
C SER A 233 8.83 3.49 -2.55
N VAL A 234 8.09 3.29 -1.47
CA VAL A 234 8.54 3.39 -0.09
C VAL A 234 7.94 2.19 0.63
N PRO A 235 8.62 1.02 0.59
CA PRO A 235 8.10 -0.23 1.11
C PRO A 235 8.24 -0.26 2.63
N THR A 236 7.69 0.75 3.32
CA THR A 236 7.76 0.88 4.77
C THR A 236 6.42 1.38 5.27
N ALA A 237 5.76 0.56 6.09
CA ALA A 237 4.69 1.06 6.95
C ALA A 237 5.28 1.64 8.22
N SER A 238 4.66 2.68 8.74
CA SER A 238 5.03 3.26 10.04
C SER A 238 3.83 3.41 10.96
N CYS A 239 4.09 3.37 12.27
CA CYS A 239 3.09 3.57 13.30
C CYS A 239 3.71 4.32 14.50
N GLY A 240 2.93 5.21 15.10
CA GLY A 240 3.31 5.95 16.29
C GLY A 240 3.46 5.07 17.52
N GLU A 241 4.52 5.30 18.29
CA GLU A 241 4.81 4.60 19.53
C GLU A 241 3.66 4.67 20.57
N GLU A 242 2.96 5.80 20.64
CA GLU A 242 1.78 6.00 21.49
C GLU A 242 0.60 5.11 21.11
N ASN A 243 0.40 4.81 19.82
CA ASN A 243 -0.68 3.91 19.37
C ASN A 243 -0.33 2.45 19.70
N LEU A 244 0.93 2.06 19.46
CA LEU A 244 1.42 0.72 19.79
C LEU A 244 1.35 0.43 21.29
N THR A 245 1.72 1.40 22.11
CA THR A 245 1.69 1.28 23.58
C THR A 245 0.34 1.63 24.19
N MET A 246 -0.61 2.11 23.39
CA MET A 246 -1.92 2.60 23.81
C MET A 246 -1.85 3.60 24.98
N THR A 247 -0.81 4.45 24.98
CA THR A 247 -0.50 5.35 26.10
C THR A 247 -0.32 6.76 25.58
N GLY A 248 -1.24 7.66 25.97
CA GLY A 248 -1.17 9.08 25.60
C GLY A 248 -1.47 9.38 24.13
N ASP A 249 -2.06 8.43 23.40
CA ASP A 249 -2.51 8.63 22.03
C ASP A 249 -3.78 9.48 22.02
N ASN A 250 -3.70 10.65 21.39
CA ASN A 250 -4.83 11.57 21.21
C ASN A 250 -5.38 11.57 19.78
N ARG A 251 -4.74 10.85 18.84
CA ARG A 251 -5.13 10.83 17.43
C ARG A 251 -5.90 9.57 17.07
N TYR A 252 -5.36 8.41 17.45
CA TYR A 252 -5.88 7.10 17.07
C TYR A 252 -6.31 6.28 18.29
N ALA A 253 -6.74 6.94 19.37
CA ALA A 253 -7.06 6.30 20.65
C ALA A 253 -8.19 5.24 20.57
N GLY A 254 -9.00 5.27 19.51
CA GLY A 254 -10.09 4.34 19.24
C GLY A 254 -9.75 3.21 18.26
N GLU A 255 -8.50 3.08 17.84
CA GLU A 255 -8.11 2.13 16.79
C GLU A 255 -6.63 1.71 16.84
N SER A 256 -6.29 0.62 16.17
CA SER A 256 -4.91 0.28 15.84
C SER A 256 -4.60 0.80 14.45
N ILE A 257 -3.86 1.91 14.37
CA ILE A 257 -3.40 2.42 13.07
C ILE A 257 -2.41 1.43 12.45
N LEU A 258 -1.64 0.68 13.24
CA LEU A 258 -0.77 -0.38 12.72
C LEU A 258 -1.52 -1.41 11.85
N VAL A 259 -2.69 -1.88 12.29
CA VAL A 259 -3.48 -2.86 11.53
C VAL A 259 -3.94 -2.27 10.20
N HIS A 260 -4.35 -0.99 10.20
CA HIS A 260 -4.72 -0.24 9.01
C HIS A 260 -3.54 -0.11 8.04
N GLU A 261 -2.41 0.44 8.49
CA GLU A 261 -1.24 0.68 7.63
C GLU A 261 -0.60 -0.61 7.12
N PHE A 262 -0.68 -1.69 7.92
CA PHE A 262 -0.23 -3.00 7.45
C PHE A 262 -1.18 -3.61 6.42
N ALA A 263 -2.49 -3.34 6.49
CA ALA A 263 -3.41 -3.74 5.43
C ALA A 263 -3.06 -3.05 4.10
N HIS A 264 -2.68 -1.77 4.11
CA HIS A 264 -2.11 -1.14 2.92
C HIS A 264 -0.83 -1.83 2.43
N CYS A 265 0.04 -2.30 3.33
CA CYS A 265 1.22 -3.08 2.91
C CYS A 265 0.80 -4.35 2.17
N VAL A 266 -0.12 -5.11 2.75
CA VAL A 266 -0.66 -6.35 2.19
C VAL A 266 -1.21 -6.09 0.79
N MET A 267 -2.00 -5.04 0.61
CA MET A 267 -2.57 -4.68 -0.70
C MET A 267 -1.50 -4.17 -1.68
N ASN A 268 -0.69 -3.20 -1.29
CA ASN A 268 0.22 -2.51 -2.22
C ASN A 268 1.43 -3.34 -2.63
N LEU A 269 1.92 -4.21 -1.74
CA LEU A 269 3.14 -4.98 -1.96
C LEU A 269 2.87 -6.49 -2.06
N GLY A 270 1.83 -6.98 -1.38
CA GLY A 270 1.55 -8.40 -1.24
C GLY A 270 0.55 -8.95 -2.27
N PHE A 271 -0.32 -8.12 -2.86
CA PHE A 271 -1.35 -8.62 -3.76
C PHE A 271 -0.82 -8.97 -5.15
N SER A 272 -1.47 -9.96 -5.76
CA SER A 272 -1.38 -10.18 -7.19
C SER A 272 -2.29 -9.19 -7.93
N ALA A 273 -2.13 -9.08 -9.25
CA ALA A 273 -3.04 -8.25 -10.06
C ALA A 273 -4.51 -8.69 -9.96
N GLU A 274 -4.76 -9.99 -9.72
CA GLU A 274 -6.10 -10.53 -9.53
C GLU A 274 -6.69 -10.12 -8.17
N ASP A 275 -5.91 -10.21 -7.09
CA ASP A 275 -6.36 -9.78 -5.76
C ASP A 275 -6.64 -8.26 -5.74
N THR A 276 -5.77 -7.46 -6.36
CA THR A 276 -5.99 -6.01 -6.52
C THR A 276 -7.28 -5.74 -7.30
N ALA A 277 -7.48 -6.40 -8.45
CA ALA A 277 -8.69 -6.22 -9.24
C ALA A 277 -9.96 -6.64 -8.47
N ALA A 278 -9.88 -7.66 -7.62
CA ALA A 278 -10.99 -8.08 -6.78
C ALA A 278 -11.41 -7.00 -5.78
N VAL A 279 -10.46 -6.34 -5.10
CA VAL A 279 -10.77 -5.20 -4.20
C VAL A 279 -11.45 -4.07 -4.98
N HIS A 280 -10.87 -3.66 -6.11
CA HIS A 280 -11.45 -2.57 -6.91
C HIS A 280 -12.87 -2.90 -7.39
N SER A 281 -13.12 -4.13 -7.82
CA SER A 281 -14.45 -4.54 -8.24
C SER A 281 -15.46 -4.54 -7.10
N LEU A 282 -15.06 -5.00 -5.90
CA LEU A 282 -15.92 -4.96 -4.71
C LEU A 282 -16.20 -3.52 -4.26
N PHE A 283 -15.20 -2.65 -4.32
CA PHE A 283 -15.34 -1.23 -4.02
C PHE A 283 -16.37 -0.56 -4.95
N GLU A 284 -16.24 -0.76 -6.27
CA GLU A 284 -17.20 -0.23 -7.26
C GLU A 284 -18.63 -0.76 -7.00
N GLN A 285 -18.75 -2.04 -6.61
CA GLN A 285 -20.04 -2.63 -6.24
C GLN A 285 -20.61 -2.00 -4.96
N ALA A 286 -19.79 -1.80 -3.93
CA ALA A 286 -20.19 -1.15 -2.69
C ALA A 286 -20.65 0.29 -2.92
N GLN A 287 -19.97 1.05 -3.80
CA GLN A 287 -20.39 2.38 -4.24
C GLN A 287 -21.74 2.35 -4.96
N HIS A 288 -21.91 1.44 -5.93
CA HIS A 288 -23.14 1.34 -6.70
C HIS A 288 -24.34 0.93 -5.83
N GLN A 289 -24.12 0.03 -4.86
CA GLN A 289 -25.14 -0.44 -3.93
C GLN A 289 -25.36 0.52 -2.74
N LYS A 290 -24.48 1.51 -2.57
CA LYS A 290 -24.47 2.44 -1.43
C LYS A 290 -24.47 1.70 -0.10
N LEU A 291 -23.59 0.70 0.02
CA LEU A 291 -23.48 -0.10 1.24
C LEU A 291 -23.06 0.77 2.44
N TYR A 292 -22.20 1.76 2.21
CA TYR A 292 -21.68 2.64 3.25
C TYR A 292 -22.12 4.08 3.01
N ASP A 293 -22.03 4.90 4.05
CA ASP A 293 -22.18 6.34 3.94
C ASP A 293 -21.13 6.87 2.95
N PRO A 294 -21.52 7.65 1.93
CA PRO A 294 -20.61 8.03 0.85
C PRO A 294 -19.47 8.97 1.30
N GLU A 295 -19.61 9.60 2.46
CA GLU A 295 -18.62 10.51 3.05
C GLU A 295 -17.74 9.83 4.11
N CYS A 296 -17.99 8.56 4.46
CA CYS A 296 -17.14 7.87 5.41
C CYS A 296 -15.80 7.51 4.76
N TYR A 297 -14.73 7.58 5.54
CA TYR A 297 -13.35 7.44 5.07
C TYR A 297 -13.08 6.14 4.26
N MET A 298 -13.70 5.02 4.66
CA MET A 298 -13.67 3.75 3.95
C MET A 298 -14.12 3.84 2.48
N MET A 299 -14.88 4.88 2.12
CA MET A 299 -15.38 5.11 0.76
C MET A 299 -14.57 6.12 -0.05
N ASP A 300 -13.47 6.67 0.49
CA ASP A 300 -12.61 7.62 -0.23
C ASP A 300 -11.95 6.96 -1.46
N ASN A 301 -11.46 5.73 -1.31
CA ASN A 301 -10.90 4.93 -2.40
C ASN A 301 -10.84 3.43 -2.03
N ALA A 302 -10.45 2.59 -3.01
CA ALA A 302 -10.39 1.14 -2.85
C ALA A 302 -9.34 0.66 -1.82
N ASP A 303 -8.28 1.44 -1.58
CA ASP A 303 -7.22 1.10 -0.64
C ASP A 303 -7.73 1.28 0.79
N GLU A 304 -8.40 2.42 1.08
CA GLU A 304 -9.06 2.68 2.38
C GLU A 304 -10.19 1.69 2.64
N TYR A 305 -10.96 1.36 1.59
CA TYR A 305 -12.00 0.35 1.65
C TYR A 305 -11.46 -0.99 2.17
N PHE A 306 -10.30 -1.43 1.69
CA PHE A 306 -9.67 -2.65 2.16
C PHE A 306 -9.04 -2.51 3.56
N ALA A 307 -8.43 -1.36 3.87
CA ALA A 307 -7.75 -1.12 5.13
C ALA A 307 -8.71 -1.03 6.33
N GLU A 308 -9.78 -0.25 6.21
CA GLU A 308 -10.84 -0.13 7.22
C GLU A 308 -11.57 -1.46 7.45
N ALA A 309 -11.84 -2.20 6.38
CA ALA A 309 -12.41 -3.53 6.48
C ALA A 309 -11.48 -4.53 7.16
N SER A 310 -10.16 -4.41 6.95
CA SER A 310 -9.15 -5.19 7.67
C SER A 310 -9.15 -4.87 9.17
N GLN A 311 -9.30 -3.59 9.56
CA GLN A 311 -9.46 -3.23 10.96
C GLN A 311 -10.72 -3.85 11.57
N ALA A 312 -11.87 -3.78 10.88
CA ALA A 312 -13.09 -4.45 11.31
C ALA A 312 -12.90 -5.97 11.44
N TRP A 313 -12.22 -6.60 10.47
CA TRP A 313 -11.93 -8.03 10.45
C TRP A 313 -11.13 -8.48 11.67
N PHE A 314 -10.16 -7.68 12.13
CA PHE A 314 -9.35 -7.99 13.30
C PHE A 314 -9.85 -7.32 14.58
N GLY A 315 -11.03 -6.71 14.62
CA GLY A 315 -11.54 -6.02 15.81
C GLY A 315 -10.60 -4.91 16.30
N ALA A 316 -9.94 -4.23 15.37
CA ALA A 316 -8.88 -3.27 15.61
C ALA A 316 -9.36 -1.80 15.60
N THR A 317 -10.67 -1.57 15.66
CA THR A 317 -11.25 -0.23 15.77
C THR A 317 -12.60 -0.26 16.49
N VAL A 318 -12.89 0.79 17.25
CA VAL A 318 -14.23 1.06 17.79
C VAL A 318 -14.87 2.29 17.15
N ARG A 319 -14.16 2.92 16.21
CA ARG A 319 -14.69 4.05 15.44
C ARG A 319 -15.88 3.61 14.59
N CYS A 320 -16.77 4.55 14.32
CA CYS A 320 -17.95 4.33 13.50
C CYS A 320 -18.03 5.32 12.33
N ASP A 321 -17.37 6.47 12.46
CA ASP A 321 -17.39 7.57 11.50
C ASP A 321 -16.62 7.23 10.21
N VAL A 322 -15.65 6.31 10.27
CA VAL A 322 -14.82 5.91 9.12
C VAL A 322 -15.42 4.79 8.29
N ASN A 323 -16.32 3.99 8.86
CA ASN A 323 -16.79 2.73 8.25
C ASN A 323 -18.30 2.48 8.43
N SER A 324 -19.08 3.54 8.61
CA SER A 324 -20.54 3.47 8.87
C SER A 324 -20.92 2.58 10.06
N GLY A 325 -20.04 2.48 11.07
CA GLY A 325 -20.25 1.65 12.26
C GLY A 325 -20.02 0.15 12.06
N ILE A 326 -19.53 -0.27 10.89
CA ILE A 326 -19.22 -1.67 10.52
C ILE A 326 -17.82 -2.05 11.03
N ASN A 327 -17.63 -1.93 12.35
CA ASN A 327 -16.33 -2.03 13.01
C ASN A 327 -15.99 -3.40 13.62
N THR A 328 -16.74 -4.45 13.28
CA THR A 328 -16.44 -5.82 13.70
C THR A 328 -16.57 -6.79 12.54
N ARG A 329 -15.81 -7.90 12.62
CA ARG A 329 -15.87 -8.99 11.63
C ARG A 329 -17.30 -9.48 11.39
N GLN A 330 -18.08 -9.63 12.45
CA GLN A 330 -19.46 -10.09 12.36
C GLN A 330 -20.34 -9.09 11.59
N LYS A 331 -20.23 -7.79 11.90
CA LYS A 331 -20.97 -6.75 11.17
C LYS A 331 -20.55 -6.74 9.70
N LEU A 332 -19.25 -6.85 9.42
CA LEU A 332 -18.73 -6.87 8.06
C LEU A 332 -19.26 -8.09 7.28
N GLN A 333 -19.26 -9.29 7.87
CA GLN A 333 -19.81 -10.49 7.24
C GLN A 333 -21.29 -10.38 6.89
N GLN A 334 -22.06 -9.65 7.71
CA GLN A 334 -23.49 -9.43 7.49
C GLN A 334 -23.76 -8.34 6.44
N HIS A 335 -22.97 -7.28 6.48
CA HIS A 335 -23.19 -6.06 5.70
C HIS A 335 -22.54 -6.11 4.32
N ASP A 336 -21.32 -6.64 4.24
CA ASP A 336 -20.51 -6.74 3.03
C ASP A 336 -19.85 -8.13 2.94
N PRO A 337 -20.66 -9.18 2.65
CA PRO A 337 -20.19 -10.56 2.63
C PRO A 337 -19.13 -10.81 1.55
N GLY A 338 -19.14 -10.05 0.45
CA GLY A 338 -18.15 -10.17 -0.62
C GLY A 338 -16.76 -9.72 -0.16
N LEU A 339 -16.68 -8.58 0.53
CA LEU A 339 -15.44 -8.12 1.14
C LEU A 339 -14.97 -9.05 2.25
N ALA A 340 -15.88 -9.55 3.08
CA ALA A 340 -15.58 -10.53 4.11
C ALA A 340 -14.98 -11.83 3.52
N GLU A 341 -15.49 -12.32 2.38
CA GLU A 341 -14.93 -13.49 1.69
C GLU A 341 -13.52 -13.21 1.15
N LEU A 342 -13.28 -12.02 0.60
CA LEU A 342 -11.94 -11.63 0.16
C LEU A 342 -10.94 -11.58 1.32
N LEU A 343 -11.33 -11.00 2.45
CA LEU A 343 -10.50 -10.96 3.66
C LEU A 343 -10.20 -12.37 4.20
N LEU A 344 -11.17 -13.29 4.15
CA LEU A 344 -10.94 -14.69 4.49
C LEU A 344 -9.93 -15.36 3.54
N LYS A 345 -9.97 -15.06 2.23
CA LYS A 345 -8.99 -15.57 1.25
C LYS A 345 -7.59 -14.99 1.48
N VAL A 346 -7.49 -13.75 1.94
CA VAL A 346 -6.23 -13.05 2.18
C VAL A 346 -5.61 -13.46 3.51
N TYR A 347 -6.35 -13.33 4.61
CA TYR A 347 -5.87 -13.54 5.98
C TYR A 347 -6.10 -14.95 6.52
N GLY A 348 -6.78 -15.81 5.77
CA GLY A 348 -7.16 -17.15 6.20
C GLY A 348 -8.20 -17.13 7.33
N ASN A 349 -8.47 -18.30 7.92
CA ASN A 349 -9.37 -18.45 9.06
C ASN A 349 -8.72 -18.00 10.39
N ASN A 350 -8.15 -16.78 10.38
CA ASN A 350 -7.45 -16.21 11.53
C ASN A 350 -8.44 -15.78 12.61
N CYS A 351 -8.43 -16.43 13.78
CA CYS A 351 -9.36 -16.12 14.86
C CYS A 351 -8.91 -14.98 15.78
N TRP A 352 -7.72 -14.41 15.57
CA TRP A 352 -7.21 -13.34 16.42
C TRP A 352 -8.01 -12.05 16.26
N CYS A 353 -8.30 -11.41 17.38
CA CYS A 353 -8.73 -10.02 17.46
C CYS A 353 -7.61 -9.19 18.10
N TYR A 354 -7.41 -7.95 17.64
CA TYR A 354 -6.39 -7.05 18.17
C TYR A 354 -6.51 -6.86 19.68
N THR A 355 -7.74 -6.81 20.20
CA THR A 355 -8.04 -6.73 21.63
C THR A 355 -7.62 -7.97 22.44
N ASP A 356 -7.18 -9.05 21.82
CA ASP A 356 -6.66 -10.22 22.55
C ASP A 356 -5.25 -9.96 23.06
N THR A 357 -4.47 -9.14 22.34
CA THR A 357 -3.05 -8.89 22.61
C THR A 357 -2.70 -7.42 22.80
N SER A 358 -3.65 -6.50 22.58
CA SER A 358 -3.34 -5.07 22.68
C SER A 358 -2.94 -4.68 24.12
N PRO A 359 -1.94 -3.80 24.30
CA PRO A 359 -1.43 -3.43 25.62
C PRO A 359 -2.43 -2.68 26.51
N GLY A 360 -3.47 -2.08 25.91
CA GLY A 360 -4.51 -1.34 26.60
C GLY A 360 -5.89 -1.54 25.99
N VAL A 361 -6.85 -0.75 26.46
CA VAL A 361 -8.21 -0.68 25.91
C VAL A 361 -8.36 0.57 25.07
N PHE A 362 -9.15 0.48 24.00
CA PHE A 362 -9.51 1.67 23.22
C PHE A 362 -10.28 2.66 24.07
N THR A 363 -10.07 3.95 23.83
CA THR A 363 -10.81 5.02 24.50
C THR A 363 -12.31 4.84 24.28
N GLY A 364 -13.09 4.90 25.36
CA GLY A 364 -14.53 4.69 25.33
C GLY A 364 -14.99 3.24 25.53
N GLN A 365 -14.07 2.27 25.66
CA GLN A 365 -14.39 0.90 26.08
C GLN A 365 -14.17 0.70 27.59
N PRO A 366 -14.97 -0.16 28.26
CA PRO A 366 -14.75 -0.50 29.65
C PRO A 366 -13.39 -1.21 29.84
N PRO A 367 -12.76 -1.10 31.03
CA PRO A 367 -11.55 -1.87 31.35
C PRO A 367 -11.80 -3.38 31.18
N ARG A 368 -10.79 -4.12 30.69
CA ARG A 368 -10.90 -5.59 30.61
C ARG A 368 -11.15 -6.18 31.98
N ALA A 369 -12.12 -7.09 32.09
CA ALA A 369 -12.30 -7.88 33.30
C ALA A 369 -11.06 -8.76 33.50
N GLY A 370 -10.31 -8.47 34.56
CA GLY A 370 -9.18 -9.20 35.14
C GLY A 370 -8.47 -10.24 34.25
N VAL A 371 -7.43 -9.82 33.52
CA VAL A 371 -6.39 -10.75 33.07
C VAL A 371 -5.29 -10.73 34.13
N GLY A 372 -5.32 -11.73 35.02
CA GLY A 372 -4.20 -12.02 35.89
C GLY A 372 -2.97 -12.36 35.04
N SER A 373 -1.83 -11.78 35.41
CA SER A 373 -0.48 -12.13 34.95
C SER A 373 -0.36 -13.64 34.75
N SER A 374 -0.41 -14.10 33.50
CA SER A 374 -0.05 -15.45 33.12
C SER A 374 0.77 -15.38 31.83
N ASP A 375 1.91 -16.09 31.85
CA ASP A 375 2.91 -16.14 30.78
C ASP A 375 2.27 -16.34 29.40
N SER A 376 2.46 -15.35 28.53
CA SER A 376 1.93 -15.26 27.16
C SER A 376 2.65 -16.16 26.13
N SER A 377 3.58 -17.00 26.58
CA SER A 377 4.32 -17.96 25.74
C SER A 377 3.54 -19.27 25.50
N GLY A 378 2.58 -19.63 26.36
CA GLY A 378 1.76 -20.85 26.21
C GLY A 378 0.56 -20.71 25.28
N THR A 379 0.05 -19.49 25.06
CA THR A 379 -1.18 -19.23 24.29
C THR A 379 -0.94 -19.19 22.78
N LEU A 380 0.24 -18.74 22.33
CA LEU A 380 0.57 -18.66 20.90
C LEU A 380 0.53 -20.05 20.24
N GLN A 381 1.07 -21.07 20.90
CA GLN A 381 1.14 -22.42 20.33
C GLN A 381 -0.23 -23.12 20.32
N GLN A 382 -1.12 -22.82 21.28
CA GLN A 382 -2.49 -23.32 21.29
C GLN A 382 -3.41 -22.60 20.28
N GLN A 383 -3.27 -21.27 20.11
CA GLN A 383 -4.04 -20.49 19.13
C GLN A 383 -3.61 -20.79 17.68
N LEU A 384 -2.30 -20.95 17.44
CA LEU A 384 -1.77 -21.38 16.13
C LEU A 384 -2.16 -22.83 15.80
N ALA A 385 -2.19 -23.74 16.79
CA ALA A 385 -2.66 -25.11 16.59
C ALA A 385 -4.16 -25.19 16.28
N GLY A 386 -4.98 -24.33 16.89
CA GLY A 386 -6.41 -24.24 16.59
C GLY A 386 -6.70 -23.79 15.15
N CYS A 387 -5.91 -22.85 14.62
CA CYS A 387 -6.01 -22.40 13.23
C CYS A 387 -5.66 -23.50 12.22
N ALA A 388 -4.65 -24.34 12.53
CA ALA A 388 -4.29 -25.48 11.68
C ALA A 388 -5.32 -26.63 11.72
N ALA A 389 -5.96 -26.87 12.87
CA ALA A 389 -6.94 -27.95 13.04
C ALA A 389 -8.28 -27.67 12.31
N ALA A 390 -8.69 -26.41 12.20
CA ALA A 390 -9.91 -26.03 11.48
C ALA A 390 -9.78 -26.16 9.95
N ALA A 391 -8.57 -26.17 9.40
CA ALA A 391 -8.31 -26.30 7.96
C ALA A 391 -8.43 -27.75 7.44
N LEU A 392 -8.61 -28.74 8.31
CA LEU A 392 -8.60 -30.18 7.96
C LEU A 392 -9.95 -30.90 8.11
N GLN A 393 -11.04 -30.20 8.44
CA GLN A 393 -12.37 -30.82 8.50
C GLN A 393 -13.13 -30.62 7.18
N PRO A 394 -13.41 -31.68 6.40
CA PRO A 394 -14.36 -31.59 5.30
C PRO A 394 -15.76 -31.35 5.86
N ALA A 395 -16.50 -30.43 5.25
CA ALA A 395 -17.89 -30.13 5.58
C ALA A 395 -18.72 -31.43 5.54
N ALA A 396 -19.15 -31.90 6.72
CA ALA A 396 -19.99 -33.06 6.84
C ALA A 396 -21.42 -32.74 6.38
N GLY A 397 -21.75 -33.21 5.18
CA GLY A 397 -23.01 -33.89 4.84
C GLY A 397 -24.32 -33.11 5.05
N GLY A 398 -24.75 -32.41 4.01
CA GLY A 398 -26.15 -32.01 3.84
C GLY A 398 -27.06 -33.25 3.72
N VAL A 399 -28.10 -33.28 4.55
CA VAL A 399 -29.20 -34.25 4.51
C VAL A 399 -30.03 -34.02 3.24
N LEU A 400 -30.16 -35.04 2.39
CA LEU A 400 -31.17 -35.07 1.32
C LEU A 400 -32.36 -35.95 1.73
N PRO A 401 -33.59 -35.58 1.35
CA PRO A 401 -34.79 -36.23 1.84
C PRO A 401 -35.10 -37.54 1.12
N ARG A 402 -35.69 -38.42 1.92
CA ARG A 402 -36.15 -39.79 1.66
C ARG A 402 -37.24 -39.82 0.57
N ALA A 403 -37.03 -40.61 -0.48
CA ALA A 403 -38.09 -41.04 -1.40
C ALA A 403 -38.24 -42.56 -1.35
N MET A 404 -39.50 -42.97 -1.26
CA MET A 404 -40.04 -44.30 -1.02
C MET A 404 -40.31 -45.05 -2.33
N LEU A 405 -40.19 -46.39 -2.23
CA LEU A 405 -40.89 -47.46 -2.98
C LEU A 405 -40.37 -47.89 -4.37
N GLY A 406 -40.15 -49.21 -4.48
CA GLY A 406 -40.04 -49.95 -5.73
C GLY A 406 -39.53 -51.38 -5.55
N HIS A 407 -40.44 -52.33 -5.29
CA HIS A 407 -40.20 -53.78 -5.26
C HIS A 407 -39.61 -54.31 -6.59
N GLY A 408 -38.71 -55.30 -6.50
CA GLY A 408 -38.30 -56.15 -7.63
C GLY A 408 -37.26 -57.19 -7.23
N SER A 409 -37.64 -58.47 -7.33
CA SER A 409 -36.96 -59.69 -6.87
C SER A 409 -35.62 -60.05 -7.58
N PRO A 410 -34.89 -61.08 -7.09
CA PRO A 410 -33.48 -61.33 -7.38
C PRO A 410 -33.24 -62.39 -8.47
N HIS A 411 -32.07 -62.34 -9.11
CA HIS A 411 -31.30 -63.40 -9.83
C HIS A 411 -30.18 -62.66 -10.58
N ALA A 412 -28.98 -63.14 -10.91
CA ALA A 412 -28.15 -64.28 -10.58
C ALA A 412 -26.84 -64.03 -11.37
N VAL A 413 -25.68 -64.40 -10.79
CA VAL A 413 -24.55 -65.10 -11.45
C VAL A 413 -23.58 -64.34 -12.40
N LEU A 414 -22.28 -64.42 -12.04
CA LEU A 414 -21.00 -64.41 -12.81
C LEU A 414 -20.65 -63.13 -13.60
N ASN A 415 -19.44 -62.56 -13.55
CA ASN A 415 -18.07 -63.06 -13.34
C ASN A 415 -17.25 -62.07 -12.50
#